data_AF-A0A976LLR5-F1
#
_entry.id   AF-A0A976LLR5-F1
#
_cell.length_a   1.000
_cell.length_b   1.000
_cell.length_c   1.000
_cell.angle_alpha   90.00
_cell.angle_beta   90.00
_cell.angle_gamma   90.00
#
_symmetry.space_group_name_H-M   'P 1'
#
loop_
_entity.id
_entity.type
_entity.pdbx_description
1 polymer ?
#
loop_
_entity_poly.entity_id
_entity_poly.type
_entity_poly.pdbx_seq_one_letter_code
_entity_poly.pdbx_strand_id
1 'polypeptide(L)'
;MKVNSKLGKKIENGDFIVTAEYLPSAAVNGSVIEASLKALGNSLSAVNVADNHYGVAMSSLAASVAVMKSGAEPICQIVTRDRNRIALQSDLLGATYLGIKNVLCLSGYHQTLVGCPESAS
;
A
#
# COMPACT_ATOMS: atom_id res chain seq x y z
N MET A 1 -20.83 -8.37 -1.38
CA MET A 1 -20.76 -7.71 -0.05
C MET A 1 -19.97 -6.41 -0.25
N LYS A 2 -20.51 -5.24 0.10
CA LYS A 2 -19.74 -3.98 0.00
C LYS A 2 -18.73 -3.94 1.14
N VAL A 3 -17.47 -3.70 0.82
CA VAL A 3 -16.39 -3.61 1.81
C VAL A 3 -16.53 -2.28 2.55
N ASN A 4 -16.64 -2.33 3.87
CA ASN A 4 -16.83 -1.15 4.72
C ASN A 4 -15.49 -0.44 5.01
N SER A 5 -15.00 0.39 4.08
CA SER A 5 -13.80 1.22 4.22
C SER A 5 -14.15 2.72 4.32
N LYS A 6 -13.33 3.49 5.06
CA LYS A 6 -13.46 4.95 5.21
C LYS A 6 -13.31 5.63 3.84
N LEU A 7 -12.32 5.19 3.06
CA LEU A 7 -12.07 5.72 1.72
C LEU A 7 -13.24 5.43 0.78
N GLY A 8 -13.72 4.19 0.74
CA GLY A 8 -14.84 3.79 -0.13
C GLY A 8 -16.10 4.61 0.15
N LYS A 9 -16.43 4.82 1.43
CA LYS A 9 -17.56 5.68 1.85
C LYS A 9 -17.40 7.13 1.38
N LYS A 10 -16.21 7.71 1.55
CA LYS A 10 -15.94 9.08 1.09
C LYS A 10 -16.08 9.23 -0.42
N ILE A 11 -15.60 8.25 -1.18
CA ILE A 11 -15.74 8.23 -2.64
C ILE A 11 -17.23 8.17 -3.02
N GLU A 12 -18.00 7.27 -2.39
CA GLU A 12 -19.43 7.12 -2.66
C GLU A 12 -20.24 8.39 -2.34
N ASN A 13 -19.86 9.11 -1.28
CA ASN A 13 -20.52 10.34 -0.87
C ASN A 13 -20.09 11.58 -1.67
N GLY A 14 -19.05 11.49 -2.49
CA GLY A 14 -18.46 12.66 -3.16
C GLY A 14 -17.73 13.61 -2.21
N ASP A 15 -17.26 13.11 -1.06
CA ASP A 15 -16.54 13.90 -0.08
C ASP A 15 -15.16 14.32 -0.61
N PHE A 16 -14.62 15.42 -0.09
CA PHE A 16 -13.23 15.78 -0.35
C PHE A 16 -12.27 14.76 0.29
N ILE A 17 -11.33 14.25 -0.52
CA ILE A 17 -10.40 13.18 -0.14
C ILE A 17 -8.97 13.71 -0.15
N VAL A 18 -8.28 13.54 0.99
CA VAL A 18 -6.84 13.77 1.11
C VAL A 18 -6.16 12.43 1.38
N THR A 19 -5.14 12.11 0.59
CA THR A 19 -4.29 10.93 0.79
C THR A 19 -2.84 11.36 0.94
N ALA A 20 -2.03 10.49 1.53
CA ALA A 20 -0.58 10.62 1.55
C ALA A 20 0.06 9.38 0.93
N GLU A 21 1.23 9.53 0.33
CA GLU A 21 2.00 8.40 -0.20
C GLU A 21 3.12 8.04 0.76
N TYR A 22 3.18 6.75 1.12
CA TYR A 22 4.25 6.16 1.89
C TYR A 22 5.08 5.26 0.99
N LEU A 23 6.37 5.56 0.91
CA LEU A 23 7.38 4.74 0.25
C LEU A 23 8.08 3.90 1.33
N PRO A 24 7.79 2.59 1.44
CA PRO A 24 8.46 1.77 2.43
C PRO A 24 9.97 1.73 2.16
N SER A 25 10.77 1.75 3.22
CA SER A 25 12.22 1.62 3.11
C SER A 25 12.64 0.14 3.12
N ALA A 26 13.89 -0.13 2.75
CA ALA A 26 14.52 -1.44 2.93
C ALA A 26 14.82 -1.77 4.41
N ALA A 27 14.71 -0.81 5.32
CA ALA A 27 14.94 -1.03 6.74
C ALA A 27 13.76 -1.74 7.42
N VAL A 28 14.06 -2.61 8.38
CA VAL A 28 13.06 -3.34 9.18
C VAL A 28 12.58 -2.48 10.37
N ASN A 29 12.16 -1.24 10.10
CA ASN A 29 11.72 -0.32 11.14
C ASN A 29 10.49 0.50 10.69
N GLY A 30 9.41 0.41 11.46
CA GLY A 30 8.15 1.15 11.24
C GLY A 30 8.06 2.50 11.96
N SER A 31 9.04 2.89 12.78
CA SER A 31 8.94 4.07 13.64
C SER A 31 8.72 5.37 12.87
N VAL A 32 9.25 5.48 11.65
CA VAL A 32 9.11 6.66 10.79
C VAL A 32 7.66 6.86 10.35
N ILE A 33 6.98 5.78 9.93
CA ILE A 33 5.59 5.87 9.50
C ILE A 33 4.68 6.13 10.70
N GLU A 34 4.95 5.52 11.86
CA GLU A 34 4.21 5.77 13.10
C GLU A 34 4.30 7.25 13.52
N ALA A 35 5.50 7.82 13.53
CA ALA A 35 5.72 9.22 13.87
C ALA A 35 5.03 10.17 12.86
N SER A 36 5.10 9.85 11.57
CA SER A 36 4.47 10.63 10.50
C SER A 36 2.95 10.62 10.63
N LEU A 37 2.35 9.45 10.86
CA LEU A 37 0.90 9.33 11.03
C LEU A 37 0.40 9.99 12.32
N LYS A 38 1.19 9.92 13.39
CA LYS A 38 0.89 10.66 14.64
C LYS A 38 0.87 12.17 14.41
N ALA A 39 1.79 12.70 13.61
CA ALA A 39 1.84 14.13 13.28
C ALA A 39 0.68 14.57 12.36
N LEU A 40 0.29 13.73 11.39
CA LEU A 40 -0.80 14.02 10.46
C LEU A 40 -2.20 13.84 11.07
N GLY A 41 -2.31 13.03 12.13
CA GLY A 41 -3.55 12.78 12.85
C GLY A 41 -4.66 12.25 11.94
N ASN A 42 -5.87 12.79 12.11
CA ASN A 42 -7.06 12.34 11.37
C ASN A 42 -7.27 13.05 10.02
N SER A 43 -6.29 13.84 9.57
CA SER A 43 -6.38 14.67 8.37
C SER A 43 -6.45 13.84 7.08
N LEU A 44 -5.94 12.61 7.11
CA LEU A 44 -5.91 11.71 5.95
C LEU A 44 -7.18 10.85 5.85
N SER A 45 -7.70 10.73 4.64
CA SER A 45 -8.72 9.72 4.30
C SER A 45 -8.12 8.32 4.25
N ALA A 46 -6.93 8.18 3.65
CA ALA A 46 -6.19 6.93 3.53
C ALA A 46 -4.71 7.20 3.20
N VAL A 47 -3.87 6.18 3.33
CA VAL A 47 -2.43 6.22 3.02
C VAL A 47 -2.14 5.24 1.89
N ASN A 48 -1.63 5.75 0.78
CA ASN A 48 -1.16 4.94 -0.33
C ASN A 48 0.19 4.31 0.03
N VAL A 49 0.25 2.98 0.09
CA VAL A 49 1.46 2.25 0.50
C VAL A 49 2.11 1.66 -0.75
N ALA A 50 3.25 2.21 -1.15
CA ALA A 50 3.92 1.82 -2.38
C ALA A 50 4.54 0.42 -2.30
N ASP A 51 4.58 -0.26 -3.44
CA ASP A 51 5.09 -1.62 -3.57
C ASP A 51 6.33 -1.66 -4.45
N ASN A 52 7.52 -1.65 -3.83
CA ASN A 52 8.81 -1.87 -4.49
C ASN A 52 9.04 -0.98 -5.74
N HIS A 53 8.58 0.27 -5.68
CA HIS A 53 8.52 1.18 -6.83
C HIS A 53 9.89 1.48 -7.47
N TYR A 54 10.95 1.52 -6.66
CA TYR A 54 12.33 1.85 -7.08
C TYR A 54 13.39 0.82 -6.67
N GLY A 55 13.00 -0.30 -6.04
CA GLY A 55 13.94 -1.30 -5.54
C GLY A 55 13.36 -2.11 -4.41
N VAL A 56 14.20 -2.95 -3.81
CA VAL A 56 13.84 -3.75 -2.63
C VAL A 56 13.41 -2.84 -1.48
N ALA A 57 12.20 -3.07 -0.99
CA ALA A 57 11.65 -2.42 0.17
C ALA A 57 10.88 -3.42 1.03
N MET A 58 10.49 -3.02 2.24
CA MET A 58 9.46 -3.73 2.99
C MET A 58 8.22 -3.93 2.10
N SER A 59 7.65 -5.14 2.10
CA SER A 59 6.49 -5.44 1.27
C SER A 59 5.32 -4.51 1.59
N SER A 60 4.62 -4.05 0.55
CA SER A 60 3.45 -3.18 0.67
C SER A 60 2.38 -3.77 1.60
N LEU A 61 2.23 -5.10 1.60
CA LEU A 61 1.34 -5.83 2.49
C LEU A 61 1.71 -5.62 3.97
N ALA A 62 2.98 -5.84 4.34
CA ALA A 62 3.45 -5.68 5.72
C ALA A 62 3.42 -4.21 6.16
N ALA A 63 3.84 -3.31 5.28
CA ALA A 63 3.77 -1.87 5.50
C ALA A 63 2.33 -1.38 5.70
N SER A 64 1.36 -1.93 4.97
CA SER A 64 -0.07 -1.64 5.14
C SER A 64 -0.59 -2.09 6.51
N VAL A 65 -0.11 -3.22 7.04
CA VAL A 65 -0.43 -3.64 8.41
C VAL A 65 0.14 -2.67 9.45
N ALA A 66 1.36 -2.16 9.24
CA ALA A 66 1.93 -1.14 10.13
C ALA A 66 1.08 0.14 10.13
N VAL A 67 0.66 0.63 8.96
CA VAL A 67 -0.25 1.77 8.81
C VAL A 67 -1.58 1.55 9.56
N MET A 68 -2.18 0.36 9.45
CA MET A 68 -3.39 0.02 10.21
C MET A 68 -3.17 0.03 11.71
N LYS A 69 -2.05 -0.52 12.19
CA LYS A 69 -1.69 -0.52 13.62
C LYS A 69 -1.49 0.90 14.15
N SER A 70 -1.07 1.84 13.31
CA SER A 70 -0.98 3.27 13.63
C SER A 70 -2.31 4.02 13.53
N GLY A 71 -3.43 3.34 13.22
CA GLY A 71 -4.77 3.92 13.20
C GLY A 71 -5.18 4.59 11.87
N ALA A 72 -4.40 4.41 10.80
CA ALA A 72 -4.72 4.93 9.47
C ALA A 72 -5.24 3.83 8.53
N GLU A 73 -6.04 4.20 7.55
CA GLU A 73 -6.55 3.26 6.54
C GLU A 73 -5.56 3.15 5.36
N PRO A 74 -5.00 1.97 5.06
CA PRO A 74 -4.09 1.81 3.94
C PRO A 74 -4.84 1.62 2.61
N ILE A 75 -4.16 2.00 1.54
CA ILE A 75 -4.38 1.53 0.17
C ILE A 75 -3.13 0.72 -0.18
N CYS A 76 -3.26 -0.60 -0.14
CA CYS A 76 -2.14 -1.50 -0.43
C CYS A 76 -1.90 -1.50 -1.93
N GLN A 77 -0.78 -0.93 -2.40
CA GLN A 77 -0.41 -1.11 -3.80
C GLN A 77 0.04 -2.54 -4.05
N ILE A 78 -0.32 -3.07 -5.21
CA ILE A 78 0.17 -4.34 -5.72
C ILE A 78 0.69 -4.09 -7.13
N VAL A 79 2.01 -4.21 -7.29
CA VAL A 79 2.67 -4.12 -8.58
C VAL A 79 2.75 -5.52 -9.21
N THR A 80 2.28 -5.64 -10.45
CA THR A 80 2.20 -6.94 -11.16
C THR A 80 3.52 -7.37 -11.81
N ARG A 81 4.46 -6.43 -12.02
CA ARG A 81 5.74 -6.66 -12.70
C ARG A 81 6.52 -7.87 -12.18
N ASP A 82 6.56 -8.05 -10.86
CA ASP A 82 7.44 -9.00 -10.17
C ASP A 82 6.69 -10.24 -9.64
N ARG A 83 5.42 -10.43 -10.03
CA ARG A 83 4.55 -11.47 -9.45
C ARG A 83 3.78 -12.23 -10.52
N ASN A 84 3.74 -13.56 -10.36
CA ASN A 84 2.85 -14.40 -11.15
C ASN A 84 1.40 -14.33 -10.60
N ARG A 85 0.44 -14.87 -11.37
CA ARG A 85 -1.00 -14.84 -11.01
C ARG A 85 -1.29 -15.47 -9.64
N ILE A 86 -0.60 -16.56 -9.29
CA ILE A 86 -0.82 -17.27 -8.01
C ILE A 86 -0.34 -16.39 -6.85
N ALA A 87 0.82 -15.75 -6.99
CA ALA A 87 1.34 -14.81 -6.01
C ALA A 87 0.37 -13.63 -5.79
N LEU A 88 -0.15 -13.03 -6.87
CA LEU A 88 -1.14 -11.95 -6.78
C LEU A 88 -2.42 -12.40 -6.05
N GLN A 89 -2.95 -13.58 -6.37
CA GLN A 89 -4.13 -14.13 -5.69
C GLN A 89 -3.85 -14.41 -4.20
N SER A 90 -2.68 -14.97 -3.88
CA SER A 90 -2.25 -15.20 -2.49
C SER A 90 -2.12 -13.90 -1.70
N ASP A 91 -1.53 -12.86 -2.30
CA ASP A 91 -1.37 -11.54 -1.68
C ASP A 91 -2.73 -10.88 -1.40
N LEU A 92 -3.69 -10.98 -2.33
CA LEU A 92 -5.05 -10.46 -2.15
C LEU A 92 -5.83 -11.19 -1.05
N LEU A 93 -5.70 -12.52 -0.98
CA LEU A 93 -6.29 -13.33 0.09
C LEU A 93 -5.68 -12.95 1.45
N GLY A 94 -4.36 -12.82 1.52
CA GLY A 94 -3.63 -12.37 2.71
C GLY A 94 -4.04 -10.97 3.14
N ALA A 95 -4.12 -10.02 2.19
CA ALA A 95 -4.57 -8.65 2.45
C ALA A 95 -5.98 -8.62 3.05
N THR A 96 -6.90 -9.38 2.47
CA THR A 96 -8.27 -9.48 2.96
C THR A 96 -8.31 -10.06 4.38
N TYR A 97 -7.56 -11.14 4.64
CA TYR A 97 -7.46 -11.74 5.97
C TYR A 97 -6.91 -10.77 7.02
N LEU A 98 -5.92 -9.96 6.65
CA LEU A 98 -5.32 -8.93 7.52
C LEU A 98 -6.22 -7.71 7.73
N GLY A 99 -7.39 -7.66 7.07
CA GLY A 99 -8.34 -6.56 7.21
C GLY A 99 -8.06 -5.36 6.30
N ILE A 100 -7.17 -5.50 5.30
CA ILE A 100 -6.94 -4.49 4.27
C ILE A 100 -8.13 -4.49 3.32
N LYS A 101 -8.67 -3.30 3.07
CA LYS A 101 -9.94 -3.11 2.34
C LYS A 101 -9.79 -2.41 1.01
N ASN A 102 -8.67 -1.71 0.82
CA ASN A 102 -8.39 -0.94 -0.39
C ASN A 102 -7.09 -1.46 -1.00
N VAL A 103 -7.15 -1.80 -2.28
CA VAL A 103 -6.00 -2.26 -3.06
C VAL A 103 -5.92 -1.42 -4.32
N LEU A 104 -4.71 -1.02 -4.69
CA LEU A 104 -4.41 -0.33 -5.94
C LEU A 104 -3.50 -1.22 -6.79
N CYS A 105 -4.02 -1.75 -7.90
CA CYS A 105 -3.27 -2.60 -8.81
C CYS A 105 -2.53 -1.74 -9.84
N LEU A 106 -1.22 -1.94 -9.97
CA LEU A 106 -0.36 -1.19 -10.89
C LEU A 106 0.44 -2.16 -11.77
N SER A 107 0.68 -1.78 -13.02
CA SER A 107 1.56 -2.56 -13.91
C SER A 107 3.01 -2.58 -13.41
N GLY A 108 3.42 -1.51 -12.72
CA GLY A 108 4.82 -1.24 -12.39
C GLY A 108 5.58 -0.60 -13.54
N TYR A 109 6.79 -0.17 -13.24
CA TYR A 109 7.70 0.37 -14.25
C TYR A 109 8.33 -0.73 -15.10
N HIS A 110 8.66 -0.40 -16.35
CA HIS A 110 9.47 -1.30 -17.16
C HIS A 110 10.83 -1.56 -16.48
N GLN A 111 11.17 -2.84 -16.34
CA GLN A 111 12.29 -3.32 -15.50
C GLN A 111 13.64 -2.76 -15.91
N THR A 112 13.80 -2.45 -17.20
CA THR A 112 15.04 -1.89 -17.76
C THR A 112 15.04 -0.36 -17.89
N LEU A 113 13.89 0.31 -17.74
CA LEU A 113 13.80 1.77 -17.91
C LEU A 113 13.92 2.53 -16.59
N VAL A 114 13.72 1.84 -15.47
CA VAL A 114 13.67 2.43 -14.13
C VAL A 114 14.42 1.49 -13.21
N GLY A 115 15.20 2.02 -12.27
CA GLY A 115 16.33 1.39 -11.56
C GLY A 115 16.09 0.08 -10.77
N CYS A 116 15.43 -0.91 -11.34
CA CYS A 116 15.26 -2.28 -10.85
C CYS A 116 15.62 -3.32 -11.93
N PRO A 117 16.83 -3.29 -12.52
CA PRO A 117 17.22 -4.28 -13.54
C PRO A 117 17.13 -5.73 -13.04
N GLU A 118 17.25 -5.96 -11.72
CA GLU A 118 17.12 -7.27 -11.06
C GLU A 118 15.74 -7.90 -11.21
N SER A 119 14.72 -7.12 -11.54
CA SER A 119 13.38 -7.66 -11.81
C SER A 119 13.27 -8.30 -13.19
N ALA A 120 14.18 -8.00 -14.13
CA ALA A 120 14.14 -8.49 -15.51
C ALA A 120 14.68 -9.91 -15.71
N SER A 121 15.30 -10.50 -14.69
CA SER A 121 15.88 -11.85 -14.70
C SER A 121 14.94 -12.87 -14.07
#